data_AF-A0A1F8MCM5-F1
#
_entry.id   AF-A0A1F8MCM5-F1
#
_cell.length_a   1.000
_cell.length_b   1.000
_cell.length_c   1.000
_cell.angle_alpha   90.00
_cell.angle_beta   90.00
_cell.angle_gamma   90.00
#
_symmetry.space_group_name_H-M   'P 1'
#
loop_
_entity.id
_entity.type
_entity.pdbx_description
1 polymer ?
#
loop_
_entity_poly.entity_id
_entity_poly.type
_entity_poly.pdbx_seq_one_letter_code
_entity_poly.pdbx_strand_id
1 'polypeptide(L)'
;MMAAQRLVQSFRGHTNNEINCDEITDLNMKGKSDVLPVLKFIVKGGPIGCFRMAAEYAPDVYREINSALSEKVIEAPTPPVSCAAMLAQKMGVSEMHTVMAAGFAGGIGLSGGACGALGAAIWILGMNGRKEQVDYKVIQAWIADTIERFLNSTDFEFECSKIVGRLFENISDHARYLRDGGCVKIIEALAAK
;
A
#
# COMPACT_ATOMS: atom_id res chain seq x y z
N MET A 1 -6.92 1.48 10.30
CA MET A 1 -7.35 0.35 9.43
C MET A 1 -8.78 0.51 8.94
N MET A 2 -9.79 0.72 9.81
CA MET A 2 -11.20 0.86 9.38
C MET A 2 -11.44 1.97 8.36
N ALA A 3 -10.84 3.16 8.55
CA ALA A 3 -10.93 4.24 7.57
C ALA A 3 -10.38 3.83 6.20
N ALA A 4 -9.26 3.10 6.15
CA ALA A 4 -8.70 2.59 4.90
C ALA A 4 -9.59 1.54 4.24
N GLN A 5 -10.25 0.68 5.02
CA GLN A 5 -11.28 -0.24 4.49
C GLN A 5 -12.41 0.51 3.81
N ARG A 6 -12.97 1.55 4.46
CA ARG A 6 -14.03 2.38 3.88
C ARG A 6 -13.59 3.07 2.60
N LEU A 7 -12.36 3.61 2.59
CA LEU A 7 -11.77 4.20 1.38
C LEU A 7 -11.69 3.18 0.24
N VAL A 8 -11.15 1.99 0.47
CA VAL A 8 -11.09 0.95 -0.58
C VAL A 8 -12.47 0.56 -1.09
N GLN A 9 -13.46 0.40 -0.20
CA GLN A 9 -14.82 0.07 -0.63
C GLN A 9 -15.45 1.21 -1.46
N SER A 10 -15.23 2.46 -1.07
CA SER A 10 -15.67 3.60 -1.86
C SER A 10 -14.97 3.63 -3.22
N PHE A 11 -13.66 3.38 -3.26
CA PHE A 11 -12.88 3.36 -4.51
C PHE A 11 -13.40 2.30 -5.49
N ARG A 12 -13.73 1.10 -5.02
CA ARG A 12 -14.35 0.03 -5.83
C ARG A 12 -15.62 0.47 -6.55
N GLY A 13 -16.38 1.39 -5.95
CA GLY A 13 -17.55 2.00 -6.58
C GLY A 13 -17.23 2.86 -7.81
N HIS A 14 -16.00 3.34 -7.94
CA HIS A 14 -15.50 4.13 -9.08
C HIS A 14 -14.80 3.28 -10.14
N THR A 15 -14.47 2.02 -9.84
CA THR A 15 -13.52 1.21 -10.63
C THR A 15 -14.04 -0.18 -10.99
N ASN A 16 -15.36 -0.35 -11.06
CA ASN A 16 -15.99 -1.65 -11.36
C ASN A 16 -15.50 -2.79 -10.44
N ASN A 17 -15.31 -2.49 -9.14
CA ASN A 17 -14.76 -3.38 -8.11
C ASN A 17 -13.26 -3.71 -8.21
N GLU A 18 -12.55 -3.19 -9.20
CA GLU A 18 -11.10 -3.38 -9.31
C GLU A 18 -10.34 -2.42 -8.40
N ILE A 19 -9.17 -2.82 -7.93
CA ILE A 19 -8.35 -1.97 -7.05
C ILE A 19 -6.90 -1.86 -7.53
N ASN A 20 -6.47 -2.79 -8.38
CA ASN A 20 -5.12 -2.78 -8.91
C ASN A 20 -5.06 -1.93 -10.18
N CYS A 21 -3.97 -1.18 -10.32
CA CYS A 21 -3.79 -0.32 -11.48
C CYS A 21 -3.77 -1.10 -12.79
N ASP A 22 -3.19 -2.31 -12.82
CA ASP A 22 -3.13 -3.14 -14.02
C ASP A 22 -4.51 -3.60 -14.49
N GLU A 23 -5.41 -3.94 -13.56
CA GLU A 23 -6.84 -4.22 -13.83
C GLU A 23 -7.55 -2.98 -14.39
N ILE A 24 -7.36 -1.81 -13.76
CA ILE A 24 -8.04 -0.56 -14.14
C ILE A 24 -7.55 -0.02 -15.48
N THR A 25 -6.26 -0.17 -15.77
CA THR A 25 -5.60 0.48 -16.91
C THR A 25 -5.32 -0.45 -18.09
N ASP A 26 -5.59 -1.76 -17.94
CA ASP A 26 -5.12 -2.82 -18.83
C ASP A 26 -3.59 -2.87 -19.01
N LEU A 27 -2.80 -2.24 -18.12
CA LEU A 27 -1.34 -2.23 -18.19
C LEU A 27 -0.75 -3.50 -17.58
N ASN A 28 -0.82 -4.60 -18.33
CA ASN A 28 -0.11 -5.82 -17.94
C ASN A 28 1.33 -5.81 -18.50
N MET A 29 2.31 -5.56 -17.63
CA MET A 29 3.74 -5.52 -17.97
C MET A 29 4.44 -6.87 -17.80
N LYS A 30 3.71 -8.00 -17.73
CA LYS A 30 4.28 -9.35 -17.58
C LYS A 30 4.76 -9.96 -18.91
N GLY A 31 4.75 -9.20 -20.01
CA GLY A 31 5.05 -9.67 -21.37
C GLY A 31 6.49 -9.36 -21.84
N LYS A 32 6.87 -9.88 -23.02
CA LYS A 32 8.23 -9.67 -23.60
C LYS A 32 8.47 -8.29 -24.22
N SER A 33 7.44 -7.45 -24.35
CA SER A 33 7.54 -6.11 -24.93
C SER A 33 6.65 -5.14 -24.16
N ASP A 34 7.28 -4.33 -23.33
CA ASP A 34 6.64 -3.34 -22.46
C ASP A 34 6.13 -2.11 -23.23
N VAL A 35 6.60 -1.91 -24.47
CA VAL A 35 6.28 -0.73 -25.27
C VAL A 35 4.83 -0.73 -25.76
N LEU A 36 4.31 -1.89 -26.17
CA LEU A 36 2.97 -1.98 -26.76
C LEU A 36 1.85 -1.75 -25.72
N PRO A 37 1.87 -2.34 -24.51
CA PRO A 37 0.92 -2.02 -23.45
C PRO A 37 0.93 -0.53 -23.07
N VAL A 38 2.12 0.06 -22.92
CA VAL A 38 2.27 1.49 -22.58
C VAL A 38 1.69 2.39 -23.67
N LEU A 39 1.98 2.10 -24.94
CA LEU A 39 1.42 2.86 -26.05
C LEU A 39 -0.11 2.75 -26.09
N LYS A 40 -0.65 1.55 -25.89
CA LYS A 40 -2.10 1.31 -25.83
C LYS A 40 -2.75 2.10 -24.70
N PHE A 41 -2.14 2.14 -23.52
CA PHE A 41 -2.61 2.95 -22.39
C PHE A 41 -2.64 4.45 -22.74
N ILE A 42 -1.58 4.98 -23.31
CA ILE A 42 -1.50 6.41 -23.69
C ILE A 42 -2.56 6.74 -24.76
N VAL A 43 -2.66 5.94 -25.82
CA VAL A 43 -3.61 6.17 -26.94
C VAL A 43 -5.06 6.09 -26.48
N LYS A 44 -5.38 5.21 -25.52
CA LYS A 44 -6.71 5.14 -24.89
C LYS A 44 -7.01 6.35 -23.97
N GLY A 45 -6.08 7.28 -23.79
CA GLY A 45 -6.22 8.40 -22.88
C GLY A 45 -5.98 8.03 -21.42
N GLY A 46 -5.24 6.96 -21.15
CA GLY A 46 -4.97 6.41 -19.83
C GLY A 46 -4.58 7.44 -18.78
N PRO A 47 -3.55 8.29 -18.99
CA PRO A 47 -3.17 9.32 -18.03
C PRO A 47 -4.33 10.27 -17.68
N ILE A 48 -5.07 10.73 -18.69
CA ILE A 48 -6.23 11.62 -18.49
C ILE A 48 -7.32 10.90 -17.70
N GLY A 49 -7.57 9.62 -18.01
CA GLY A 49 -8.51 8.78 -17.28
C GLY A 49 -8.14 8.62 -15.81
N CYS A 50 -6.86 8.30 -15.51
CA CYS A 50 -6.36 8.17 -14.14
C CYS A 50 -6.45 9.49 -13.36
N PHE A 51 -6.07 10.62 -13.96
CA PHE A 51 -6.17 11.92 -13.30
C PHE A 51 -7.62 12.32 -13.03
N ARG A 52 -8.52 12.07 -13.99
CA ARG A 52 -9.96 12.31 -13.82
C ARG A 52 -10.52 11.46 -12.68
N MET A 53 -10.22 10.16 -12.67
CA MET A 53 -10.65 9.25 -11.60
C MET A 53 -10.14 9.70 -10.23
N ALA A 54 -8.86 10.10 -10.12
CA ALA A 54 -8.30 10.62 -8.88
C ALA A 54 -9.03 11.90 -8.42
N ALA A 55 -9.37 12.81 -9.35
CA ALA A 55 -10.12 14.02 -9.05
C ALA A 55 -11.57 13.74 -8.64
N GLU A 56 -12.24 12.79 -9.30
CA GLU A 56 -13.61 12.36 -9.00
C GLU A 56 -13.71 11.63 -7.66
N TYR A 57 -12.67 10.89 -7.28
CA TYR A 57 -12.61 10.16 -6.01
C TYR A 57 -12.22 11.05 -4.81
N ALA A 58 -11.50 12.16 -5.04
CA ALA A 58 -11.02 13.04 -3.98
C ALA A 58 -12.10 13.55 -2.99
N PRO A 59 -13.32 13.94 -3.42
CA PRO A 59 -14.39 14.33 -2.50
C PRO A 59 -14.82 13.21 -1.56
N ASP A 60 -14.86 11.96 -2.05
CA ASP A 60 -15.22 10.79 -1.24
C ASP A 60 -14.14 10.51 -0.20
N VAL A 61 -12.87 10.59 -0.61
CA VAL A 61 -11.71 10.49 0.30
C VAL A 61 -11.79 11.56 1.39
N TYR A 62 -12.04 12.81 1.01
CA TYR A 62 -12.14 13.93 1.95
C TYR A 62 -13.27 13.71 2.96
N ARG A 63 -14.43 13.23 2.51
CA ARG A 63 -15.57 12.92 3.39
C ARG A 63 -15.24 11.79 4.36
N GLU A 64 -14.64 10.70 3.88
CA GLU A 64 -14.26 9.55 4.72
C GLU A 64 -13.21 9.91 5.76
N ILE A 65 -12.22 10.73 5.40
CA ILE A 65 -11.20 11.22 6.35
C ILE A 65 -11.88 12.06 7.44
N ASN A 66 -12.71 13.04 7.08
CA ASN A 66 -13.37 13.89 8.07
C ASN A 66 -14.33 13.11 8.96
N SER A 67 -15.06 12.14 8.39
CA SER A 67 -15.92 11.24 9.15
C SER A 67 -15.11 10.44 10.17
N ALA A 68 -14.01 9.81 9.73
CA ALA A 68 -13.13 9.03 10.60
C ALA A 68 -12.49 9.86 11.73
N LEU A 69 -12.18 11.13 11.48
CA LEU A 69 -11.62 12.04 12.49
C LEU A 69 -12.68 12.60 13.45
N SER A 70 -13.94 12.63 13.02
CA SER A 70 -15.07 13.14 13.82
C SER A 70 -15.70 12.05 14.71
N GLU A 71 -15.49 10.77 14.38
CA GLU A 71 -15.90 9.63 15.20
C GLU A 71 -15.19 9.67 16.56
N LYS A 72 -15.96 9.72 17.66
CA LYS A 72 -15.42 9.57 19.01
C LYS A 72 -14.97 8.13 19.20
N VAL A 73 -13.66 7.88 19.19
CA VAL A 73 -13.09 6.58 19.54
C VAL A 73 -13.22 6.39 21.06
N ILE A 74 -14.16 5.54 21.51
CA ILE A 74 -14.50 5.36 22.94
C ILE A 74 -13.43 4.56 23.70
N GLU A 75 -12.62 3.76 23.00
CA GLU A 75 -11.43 3.09 23.54
C GLU A 75 -10.32 3.11 22.50
N ALA A 76 -9.12 3.58 22.87
CA ALA A 76 -7.95 3.46 22.01
C ALA A 76 -7.71 1.96 21.74
N PRO A 77 -7.80 1.49 20.49
CA PRO A 77 -7.45 0.12 20.18
C PRO A 77 -6.02 -0.14 20.63
N THR A 78 -5.73 -1.32 21.19
CA THR A 78 -4.33 -1.76 21.40
C THR A 78 -3.53 -1.46 20.13
N PRO A 79 -2.30 -0.90 20.25
CA PRO A 79 -1.56 -0.36 19.12
C PRO A 79 -1.61 -1.30 17.90
N PRO A 80 -1.89 -0.77 16.70
CA PRO A 80 -2.20 -1.60 15.55
C PRO A 80 -1.00 -2.47 15.18
N VAL A 81 -1.11 -3.77 15.48
CA VAL A 81 -0.24 -4.80 14.91
C VAL A 81 -0.67 -5.02 13.45
N SER A 82 -0.16 -4.19 12.54
CA SER A 82 -0.09 -4.53 11.13
C SER A 82 1.35 -4.64 10.65
N CYS A 83 1.55 -5.41 9.57
CA CYS A 83 2.86 -5.53 8.92
C CYS A 83 3.45 -4.17 8.56
N ALA A 84 2.63 -3.24 8.04
CA ALA A 84 3.03 -1.89 7.70
C ALA A 84 3.39 -1.04 8.93
N ALA A 85 2.61 -1.14 10.02
CA ALA A 85 2.91 -0.42 11.27
C ALA A 85 4.18 -0.96 11.95
N MET A 86 4.34 -2.29 12.02
CA MET A 86 5.53 -2.94 12.56
C MET A 86 6.78 -2.58 11.77
N LEU A 87 6.68 -2.58 10.43
CA LEU A 87 7.77 -2.13 9.57
C LEU A 87 8.10 -0.65 9.83
N ALA A 88 7.09 0.22 9.87
CA ALA A 88 7.28 1.64 10.12
C ALA A 88 8.00 1.90 11.45
N GLN A 89 7.59 1.23 12.53
CA GLN A 89 8.29 1.28 13.82
C GLN A 89 9.75 0.85 13.69
N LYS A 90 9.99 -0.25 12.99
CA LYS A 90 11.35 -0.78 12.78
C LYS A 90 12.24 0.16 11.94
N MET A 91 11.64 0.88 10.99
CA MET A 91 12.31 1.93 10.21
C MET A 91 12.51 3.25 10.97
N GLY A 92 12.04 3.33 12.23
CA GLY A 92 12.33 4.45 13.13
C GLY A 92 11.52 5.73 12.87
N VAL A 93 10.36 5.64 12.19
CA VAL A 93 9.47 6.81 12.05
C VAL A 93 8.66 7.05 13.33
N SER A 94 8.06 8.25 13.45
CA SER A 94 7.28 8.59 14.64
C SER A 94 5.99 7.77 14.78
N GLU A 95 5.44 7.71 15.99
CA GLU A 95 4.18 7.01 16.29
C GLU A 95 3.03 7.45 15.38
N MET A 96 2.92 8.75 15.06
CA MET A 96 1.95 9.26 14.10
C MET A 96 2.08 8.59 12.73
N HIS A 97 3.30 8.48 12.20
CA HIS A 97 3.53 7.82 10.92
C HIS A 97 3.30 6.30 10.99
N THR A 98 3.60 5.66 12.12
CA THR A 98 3.24 4.27 12.37
C THR A 98 1.72 4.06 12.30
N VAL A 99 0.95 4.92 12.95
CA VAL A 99 -0.53 4.85 12.93
C VAL A 99 -1.07 5.08 11.52
N MET A 100 -0.48 6.02 10.77
CA MET A 100 -0.85 6.24 9.36
C MET A 100 -0.54 5.01 8.49
N ALA A 101 0.68 4.45 8.62
CA ALA A 101 1.09 3.24 7.91
C ALA A 101 0.18 2.04 8.20
N ALA A 102 -0.44 1.99 9.39
CA ALA A 102 -1.39 0.94 9.73
C ALA A 102 -2.57 0.84 8.75
N GLY A 103 -2.92 1.91 8.03
CA GLY A 103 -3.92 1.88 6.95
C GLY A 103 -3.58 0.93 5.80
N PHE A 104 -2.30 0.62 5.60
CA PHE A 104 -1.84 -0.27 4.53
C PHE A 104 -1.98 -1.77 4.87
N ALA A 105 -2.47 -2.13 6.06
CA ALA A 105 -2.64 -3.52 6.48
C ALA A 105 -3.36 -4.40 5.43
N GLY A 106 -2.88 -5.63 5.24
CA GLY A 106 -3.49 -6.63 4.36
C GLY A 106 -3.69 -6.19 2.90
N GLY A 107 -2.80 -5.35 2.37
CA GLY A 107 -2.91 -4.83 1.00
C GLY A 107 -3.74 -3.56 0.86
N ILE A 108 -3.64 -2.63 1.82
CA ILE A 108 -4.49 -1.44 1.98
C ILE A 108 -5.90 -1.83 2.40
N GLY A 109 -6.27 -1.52 3.65
CA GLY A 109 -7.61 -1.79 4.16
C GLY A 109 -8.04 -3.26 4.04
N LEU A 110 -7.13 -4.23 4.24
CA LEU A 110 -7.39 -5.67 4.11
C LEU A 110 -7.93 -6.10 2.73
N SER A 111 -7.68 -5.32 1.68
CA SER A 111 -8.24 -5.59 0.35
C SER A 111 -7.63 -6.79 -0.36
N GLY A 112 -6.44 -7.23 0.08
CA GLY A 112 -5.66 -8.27 -0.59
C GLY A 112 -4.80 -7.79 -1.75
N GLY A 113 -4.85 -6.49 -2.10
CA GLY A 113 -4.04 -5.86 -3.14
C GLY A 113 -2.54 -5.80 -2.80
N ALA A 114 -1.79 -4.90 -3.46
CA ALA A 114 -0.33 -4.80 -3.32
C ALA A 114 0.14 -4.71 -1.84
N CYS A 115 1.25 -5.37 -1.52
CA CYS A 115 1.74 -5.53 -0.15
C CYS A 115 1.87 -4.20 0.60
N GLY A 116 1.14 -4.10 1.71
CA GLY A 116 1.12 -2.89 2.52
C GLY A 116 2.45 -2.55 3.20
N ALA A 117 3.26 -3.57 3.52
CA ALA A 117 4.59 -3.36 4.08
C ALA A 117 5.51 -2.71 3.04
N LEU A 118 5.49 -3.19 1.80
CA LEU A 118 6.25 -2.55 0.72
C LEU A 118 5.78 -1.10 0.49
N GLY A 119 4.46 -0.87 0.45
CA GLY A 119 3.89 0.47 0.31
C GLY A 119 4.35 1.42 1.43
N ALA A 120 4.40 0.95 2.68
CA ALA A 120 4.93 1.70 3.81
C ALA A 120 6.43 2.00 3.65
N ALA A 121 7.24 1.03 3.23
CA ALA A 121 8.68 1.22 3.02
C ALA A 121 8.96 2.33 2.01
N ILE A 122 8.33 2.27 0.84
CA ILE A 122 8.49 3.24 -0.24
C ILE A 122 8.06 4.63 0.22
N TRP A 123 6.92 4.73 0.90
CA TRP A 123 6.43 5.99 1.45
C TRP A 123 7.41 6.59 2.47
N ILE A 124 7.93 5.79 3.38
CA ILE A 124 8.88 6.22 4.42
C ILE A 124 10.21 6.69 3.80
N LEU A 125 10.75 5.94 2.83
CA LEU A 125 11.98 6.33 2.12
C LEU A 125 11.81 7.66 1.38
N GLY A 126 10.70 7.82 0.66
CA GLY A 126 10.39 9.06 -0.04
C GLY A 126 10.22 10.25 0.91
N MET A 127 9.56 10.04 2.04
CA MET A 127 9.35 11.07 3.07
C MET A 127 10.68 11.48 3.74
N ASN A 128 11.45 10.51 4.23
CA ASN A 128 12.71 10.77 4.93
C ASN A 128 13.74 11.40 3.99
N GLY A 129 13.88 10.89 2.77
CA GLY A 129 14.78 11.47 1.77
C GLY A 129 14.46 12.93 1.47
N ARG A 130 13.16 13.29 1.35
CA ARG A 130 12.76 14.70 1.19
C ARG A 130 13.08 15.54 2.42
N LYS A 131 12.82 15.03 3.62
CA LYS A 131 13.12 15.73 4.89
C LYS A 131 14.62 16.00 5.04
N GLU A 132 15.44 15.06 4.60
CA GLU A 132 16.91 15.11 4.64
C GLU A 132 17.52 15.81 3.42
N GLN A 133 16.69 16.32 2.50
CA GLN A 133 17.12 17.00 1.26
C GLN A 133 18.05 16.13 0.39
N VAL A 134 17.85 14.82 0.41
CA VAL A 134 18.56 13.87 -0.43
C VAL A 134 18.16 14.06 -1.89
N ASP A 135 19.13 13.94 -2.79
CA ASP A 135 18.87 14.01 -4.23
C ASP A 135 17.85 12.96 -4.67
N TYR A 136 16.92 13.36 -5.53
CA TYR A 136 15.83 12.50 -6.00
C TYR A 136 16.32 11.19 -6.62
N LYS A 137 17.46 11.19 -7.33
CA LYS A 137 18.02 9.98 -7.95
C LYS A 137 18.51 9.00 -6.91
N VAL A 138 19.05 9.50 -5.79
CA VAL A 138 19.48 8.67 -4.67
C VAL A 138 18.27 8.03 -3.98
N ILE A 139 17.20 8.81 -3.76
CA ILE A 139 15.93 8.27 -3.24
C ILE A 139 15.37 7.18 -4.17
N GLN A 140 15.41 7.41 -5.48
CA GLN A 140 14.97 6.41 -6.47
C GLN A 140 15.80 5.13 -6.42
N ALA A 141 17.12 5.23 -6.26
CA ALA A 141 17.99 4.07 -6.11
C ALA A 141 17.65 3.27 -4.84
N TRP A 142 17.41 3.94 -3.71
CA TRP A 142 16.98 3.27 -2.46
C TRP A 142 15.63 2.57 -2.62
N ILE A 143 14.68 3.20 -3.29
CA ILE A 143 13.36 2.60 -3.57
C ILE A 143 13.53 1.37 -4.46
N ALA A 144 14.36 1.45 -5.51
CA ALA A 144 14.61 0.32 -6.42
C ALA A 144 15.23 -0.88 -5.68
N ASP A 145 16.26 -0.65 -4.87
CA ASP A 145 16.88 -1.68 -4.02
C ASP A 145 15.88 -2.29 -3.03
N THR A 146 15.02 -1.46 -2.43
CA THR A 146 13.97 -1.91 -1.51
C THR A 146 12.96 -2.82 -2.21
N ILE A 147 12.56 -2.47 -3.45
CA ILE A 147 11.68 -3.29 -4.28
C ILE A 147 12.36 -4.62 -4.64
N GLU A 148 13.64 -4.60 -4.99
CA GLU A 148 14.39 -5.82 -5.33
C GLU A 148 14.47 -6.79 -4.14
N ARG A 149 14.83 -6.27 -2.95
CA ARG A 149 14.84 -7.07 -1.70
C ARG A 149 13.47 -7.64 -1.38
N PHE A 150 12.41 -6.86 -1.59
CA PHE A 150 11.05 -7.32 -1.43
C PHE A 150 10.73 -8.48 -2.39
N LEU A 151 11.00 -8.32 -3.69
CA LEU A 151 10.70 -9.34 -4.70
C LEU A 151 11.42 -10.66 -4.43
N ASN A 152 12.70 -10.59 -4.03
CA ASN A 152 13.46 -11.77 -3.62
C ASN A 152 12.88 -12.44 -2.37
N SER A 153 12.16 -11.70 -1.52
CA SER A 153 11.51 -12.24 -0.32
C SER A 153 10.14 -12.87 -0.58
N THR A 154 9.49 -12.52 -1.69
CA THR A 154 8.09 -12.88 -2.01
C THR A 154 7.91 -13.71 -3.28
N ASP A 155 8.99 -14.33 -3.78
CA ASP A 155 8.96 -15.10 -5.03
C ASP A 155 8.39 -14.27 -6.20
N PHE A 156 8.77 -12.99 -6.25
CA PHE A 156 8.34 -12.00 -7.25
C PHE A 156 6.83 -11.68 -7.27
N GLU A 157 6.11 -11.94 -6.17
CA GLU A 157 4.71 -11.54 -6.02
C GLU A 157 4.59 -10.21 -5.27
N PHE A 158 3.64 -9.37 -5.71
CA PHE A 158 3.29 -8.09 -5.09
C PHE A 158 1.98 -8.15 -4.29
N GLU A 159 1.01 -8.95 -4.72
CA GLU A 159 -0.31 -9.00 -4.11
C GLU A 159 -0.25 -9.68 -2.74
N CYS A 160 -0.71 -8.97 -1.70
CA CYS A 160 -0.71 -9.44 -0.33
C CYS A 160 -1.47 -10.76 -0.18
N SER A 161 -2.61 -10.88 -0.85
CA SER A 161 -3.44 -12.10 -0.82
C SER A 161 -2.73 -13.31 -1.42
N LYS A 162 -1.93 -13.12 -2.47
CA LYS A 162 -1.13 -14.18 -3.10
C LYS A 162 0.10 -14.53 -2.27
N ILE A 163 0.82 -13.53 -1.76
CA ILE A 163 1.97 -13.72 -0.86
C ILE A 163 1.57 -14.51 0.39
N VAL A 164 0.42 -14.16 0.99
CA VAL A 164 -0.09 -14.80 2.21
C VAL A 164 -0.84 -16.10 1.89
N GLY A 165 -1.30 -16.27 0.65
CA GLY A 165 -2.09 -17.42 0.19
C GLY A 165 -3.58 -17.35 0.57
N ARG A 166 -4.05 -16.23 1.12
CA ARG A 166 -5.46 -16.00 1.50
C ARG A 166 -5.76 -14.51 1.70
N LEU A 167 -7.05 -14.18 1.70
CA LEU A 167 -7.54 -12.92 2.23
C LEU A 167 -7.66 -12.97 3.76
N PHE A 168 -7.58 -11.79 4.38
CA PHE A 168 -7.86 -11.63 5.81
C PHE A 168 -9.32 -11.28 6.01
N GLU A 169 -9.98 -11.96 6.94
CA GLU A 169 -11.41 -11.73 7.21
C GLU A 169 -11.65 -10.40 7.92
N ASN A 170 -10.74 -10.04 8.83
CA ASN A 170 -10.84 -8.86 9.67
C ASN A 170 -9.46 -8.52 10.29
N ILE A 171 -9.43 -7.43 11.04
CA ILE A 171 -8.21 -6.92 11.68
C ILE A 171 -7.64 -7.94 12.68
N SER A 172 -8.48 -8.65 13.43
CA SER A 172 -8.05 -9.64 14.42
C SER A 172 -7.39 -10.84 13.78
N ASP A 173 -7.89 -11.28 12.63
CA ASP A 173 -7.30 -12.35 11.83
C ASP A 173 -5.91 -11.94 11.27
N HIS A 174 -5.81 -10.74 10.69
CA HIS A 174 -4.52 -10.18 10.27
C HIS A 174 -3.51 -10.07 11.43
N ALA A 175 -3.95 -9.56 12.58
CA ALA A 175 -3.12 -9.46 13.78
C ALA A 175 -2.65 -10.83 14.30
N ARG A 176 -3.52 -11.85 14.25
CA ARG A 176 -3.17 -13.23 14.63
C ARG A 176 -2.08 -13.78 13.71
N TYR A 177 -2.26 -13.66 12.40
CA TYR A 177 -1.27 -14.10 11.41
C TYR A 177 0.13 -13.51 11.69
N LEU A 178 0.20 -12.22 12.05
CA LEU A 178 1.47 -11.57 12.39
C LEU A 178 2.06 -12.09 13.71
N ARG A 179 1.25 -12.32 14.74
CA ARG A 179 1.71 -12.90 16.01
C ARG A 179 2.30 -14.31 15.81
N ASP A 180 1.76 -15.05 14.86
CA ASP A 180 2.24 -16.39 14.51
C ASP A 180 3.50 -16.37 13.62
N GLY A 181 4.11 -15.20 13.42
CA GLY A 181 5.33 -15.02 12.61
C GLY A 181 5.07 -14.65 11.15
N GLY A 182 3.82 -14.42 10.77
CA GLY A 182 3.45 -13.97 9.43
C GLY A 182 4.13 -12.66 9.02
N CYS A 183 4.46 -12.53 7.74
CA CYS A 183 5.19 -11.39 7.15
C CYS A 183 6.58 -11.10 7.73
N VAL A 184 7.12 -11.86 8.69
CA VAL A 184 8.41 -11.55 9.35
C VAL A 184 9.54 -11.43 8.32
N LYS A 185 9.64 -12.37 7.38
CA LYS A 185 10.64 -12.37 6.30
C LYS A 185 10.61 -11.06 5.49
N ILE A 186 9.40 -10.58 5.18
CA ILE A 186 9.19 -9.37 4.38
C ILE A 186 9.58 -8.12 5.19
N ILE A 187 9.15 -8.05 6.45
CA ILE A 187 9.47 -6.92 7.34
C ILE A 187 10.99 -6.83 7.57
N GLU A 188 11.65 -7.96 7.80
CA GLU A 188 13.11 -8.03 7.93
C GLU A 188 13.82 -7.58 6.65
N ALA A 189 13.39 -8.10 5.49
CA ALA A 189 13.98 -7.74 4.19
C ALA A 189 13.84 -6.24 3.88
N LEU A 190 12.66 -5.65 4.16
CA LEU A 190 12.38 -4.24 3.91
C LEU A 190 13.06 -3.29 4.91
N ALA A 191 13.23 -3.73 6.16
CA ALA A 191 13.88 -2.91 7.19
C ALA A 191 15.41 -3.02 7.19
N ALA A 192 15.99 -3.94 6.41
CA ALA A 192 17.42 -4.00 6.22
C ALA A 192 17.93 -2.68 5.59
N LYS A 193 19.12 -2.24 5.97
CA LYS A 193 19.78 -1.06 5.42
C LYS A 193 20.73 -1.45 4.30
#